data_AF-A0A3D0K2V5-F1
#
_entry.id   AF-A0A3D0K2V5-F1
#
_cell.length_a   1.000
_cell.length_b   1.000
_cell.length_c   1.000
_cell.angle_alpha   90.00
_cell.angle_beta   90.00
_cell.angle_gamma   90.00
#
_symmetry.space_group_name_H-M   'P 1'
#
loop_
_entity.id
_entity.type
_entity.pdbx_description
1 polymer ?
#
loop_
_entity_poly.entity_id
_entity_poly.type
_entity_poly.pdbx_seq_one_letter_code
_entity_poly.pdbx_strand_id
1 'polypeptide(L)'
;MHTMIEDPSQSASTGIERPFVLLWHAGGPIEDHVDWLCATDPAGAHPLQTWRLVDRLDALAVGDETEATPLPPHRSRYLDYEGPVSDGRGTVRRLAAGMLIDAPLPISGGILRLRWTSGPETGRSQRIRAIRHDPESWKLVCEGWSG
;
A
#
# COMPACT_ATOMS: atom_id res chain seq x y z
N MET A 1 -15.78 46.99 1.76
CA MET A 1 -16.38 45.64 1.72
C MET A 1 -15.70 44.85 0.62
N HIS A 2 -14.77 43.96 1.00
CA HIS A 2 -14.28 42.90 0.12
C HIS A 2 -14.05 41.70 1.02
N THR A 3 -14.97 40.74 0.93
CA THR A 3 -14.89 39.47 1.63
C THR A 3 -13.92 38.60 0.85
N MET A 4 -12.75 38.31 1.42
CA MET A 4 -11.93 37.21 0.93
C MET A 4 -12.65 35.92 1.32
N ILE A 5 -13.09 35.18 0.31
CA ILE A 5 -13.52 33.79 0.47
C ILE A 5 -12.23 32.98 0.51
N GLU A 6 -11.85 32.52 1.69
CA GLU A 6 -10.77 31.55 1.85
C GLU A 6 -11.25 30.21 1.26
N ASP A 7 -10.48 29.70 0.30
CA ASP A 7 -10.66 28.41 -0.34
C ASP A 7 -10.35 27.29 0.67
N PRO A 8 -11.31 26.39 1.01
CA PRO A 8 -11.07 25.34 2.00
C PRO A 8 -10.31 24.12 1.47
N SER A 9 -9.72 24.14 0.27
CA SER A 9 -9.14 22.95 -0.37
C SER A 9 -7.73 22.51 0.09
N GLN A 10 -7.13 23.12 1.11
CA GLN A 10 -5.85 22.67 1.68
C GLN A 10 -5.92 22.45 3.19
N SER A 11 -6.80 21.57 3.64
CA SER A 11 -6.61 20.91 4.92
C SER A 11 -5.77 19.65 4.68
N ALA A 12 -4.46 19.76 4.91
CA ALA A 12 -3.62 18.59 5.15
C ALA A 12 -4.19 17.91 6.40
N SER A 13 -5.10 16.95 6.20
CA SER A 13 -5.40 15.98 7.23
C SER A 13 -4.09 15.25 7.46
N THR A 14 -3.34 15.65 8.50
CA THR A 14 -2.24 14.86 9.04
C THR A 14 -2.87 13.65 9.73
N GLY A 15 -3.51 12.80 8.92
CA GLY A 15 -3.73 11.41 9.28
C GLY A 15 -2.37 10.85 9.63
N ILE A 16 -2.31 10.14 10.74
CA ILE A 16 -1.03 9.67 11.25
C ILE A 16 -0.45 8.72 10.20
N GLU A 17 0.65 9.10 9.58
CA GLU A 17 1.23 8.37 8.45
C GLU A 17 1.76 7.01 8.91
N ARG A 18 1.61 5.99 8.06
CA ARG A 18 2.05 4.62 8.37
C ARG A 18 2.88 4.06 7.24
N PRO A 19 4.06 3.48 7.50
CA PRO A 19 4.91 2.97 6.44
C PRO A 19 4.25 1.78 5.73
N PHE A 20 4.49 1.68 4.42
CA PHE A 20 4.18 0.51 3.63
C PHE A 20 5.31 0.18 2.66
N VAL A 21 5.33 -1.06 2.18
CA VAL A 21 6.30 -1.53 1.17
C VAL A 21 5.63 -2.43 0.13
N LEU A 22 6.10 -2.35 -1.11
CA LEU A 22 5.86 -3.35 -2.15
C LEU A 22 7.11 -4.23 -2.28
N LEU A 23 6.94 -5.53 -2.14
CA LEU A 23 7.99 -6.53 -2.28
C LEU A 23 7.71 -7.41 -3.50
N TRP A 24 8.69 -7.59 -4.37
CA TRP A 24 8.71 -8.68 -5.32
C TRP A 24 9.14 -9.95 -4.60
N HIS A 25 8.31 -10.98 -4.66
CA HIS A 25 8.54 -12.27 -4.02
C HIS A 25 8.72 -13.33 -5.11
N ALA A 26 9.89 -13.96 -5.15
CA ALA A 26 10.23 -14.91 -6.20
C ALA A 26 10.90 -16.19 -5.71
N GLY A 27 10.79 -17.24 -6.52
CA GLY A 27 11.49 -18.51 -6.30
C GLY A 27 11.00 -19.28 -5.08
N GLY A 28 9.75 -19.06 -4.69
CA GLY A 28 9.07 -19.78 -3.62
C GLY A 28 8.30 -21.02 -4.11
N PRO A 29 7.49 -21.65 -3.24
CA PRO A 29 6.68 -22.81 -3.58
C PRO A 29 5.46 -22.48 -4.46
N ILE A 30 5.24 -21.19 -4.74
CA ILE A 30 4.15 -20.66 -5.55
C ILE A 30 4.75 -19.71 -6.60
N GLU A 31 3.93 -19.28 -7.54
CA GLU A 31 4.32 -18.34 -8.58
C GLU A 31 4.86 -17.03 -7.99
N ASP A 32 5.79 -16.41 -8.72
CA ASP A 32 6.32 -15.10 -8.38
C ASP A 32 5.19 -14.06 -8.32
N HIS A 33 5.20 -13.22 -7.31
CA HIS A 33 4.12 -12.28 -7.04
C HIS A 33 4.62 -11.01 -6.33
N VAL A 34 3.71 -10.07 -6.15
CA VAL A 34 3.95 -8.85 -5.38
C VAL A 34 3.26 -8.98 -4.04
N ASP A 35 3.99 -8.71 -2.96
CA ASP A 35 3.39 -8.52 -1.63
C ASP A 35 3.30 -7.03 -1.31
N TRP A 36 2.16 -6.60 -0.81
CA TRP A 36 1.95 -5.27 -0.24
C TRP A 36 1.76 -5.37 1.27
N LEU A 37 2.67 -4.75 2.01
CA LEU A 37 2.70 -4.78 3.47
C LEU A 37 2.49 -3.37 4.00
N CYS A 38 1.51 -3.20 4.89
CA CYS A 38 1.16 -1.93 5.52
C CYS A 38 1.24 -2.03 7.04
N ALA A 39 1.88 -1.04 7.67
CA ALA A 39 1.84 -0.90 9.11
C ALA A 39 0.44 -0.48 9.59
N THR A 40 0.03 -1.03 10.73
CA THR A 40 -1.21 -0.67 11.42
C THR A 40 -1.01 0.51 12.39
N ASP A 41 0.24 0.76 12.76
CA ASP A 41 0.67 1.85 13.62
C ASP A 41 1.73 2.73 12.94
N PRO A 42 1.91 3.99 13.39
CA PRO A 42 2.83 4.93 12.76
C PRO A 42 4.30 4.55 12.88
N ALA A 43 4.69 3.86 13.95
CA ALA A 43 6.07 3.46 14.18
C ALA A 43 6.45 2.21 13.37
N GLY A 44 5.47 1.54 12.73
CA GLY A 44 5.69 0.27 12.05
C GLY A 44 6.16 -0.82 13.01
N ALA A 45 5.79 -0.75 14.29
CA ALA A 45 6.30 -1.66 15.31
C ALA A 45 5.50 -2.96 15.42
N HIS A 46 4.23 -2.96 15.01
CA HIS A 46 3.33 -4.11 15.09
C HIS A 46 3.35 -4.97 13.83
N PRO A 47 2.76 -6.18 13.87
CA PRO A 47 2.53 -6.97 12.67
C PRO A 47 1.79 -6.18 11.58
N LEU A 48 2.25 -6.37 10.34
CA LEU A 48 1.83 -5.65 9.16
C LEU A 48 0.61 -6.32 8.54
N GLN A 49 -0.40 -5.56 8.16
CA GLN A 49 -1.44 -6.09 7.26
C GLN A 49 -0.79 -6.37 5.91
N THR A 50 -1.04 -7.55 5.36
CA THR A 50 -0.34 -8.03 4.18
C THR A 50 -1.32 -8.56 3.14
N TRP A 51 -1.07 -8.26 1.89
CA TRP A 51 -1.79 -8.81 0.75
C TRP A 51 -0.82 -9.26 -0.32
N ARG A 52 -1.14 -10.37 -0.98
CA ARG A 52 -0.59 -10.70 -2.30
C ARG A 52 -1.37 -9.92 -3.35
N LEU A 53 -0.67 -9.31 -4.30
CA LEU A 53 -1.24 -8.61 -5.42
C LEU A 53 -0.94 -9.35 -6.72
N VAL A 54 -1.89 -9.30 -7.66
CA VAL A 54 -1.67 -9.73 -9.05
C VAL A 54 -0.77 -8.73 -9.77
N ASP A 55 -1.06 -7.43 -9.65
CA ASP A 55 -0.29 -6.34 -10.25
C ASP A 55 0.25 -5.37 -9.20
N ARG A 56 1.30 -4.62 -9.57
CA ARG A 56 1.88 -3.61 -8.69
C ARG A 56 0.98 -2.39 -8.57
N LEU A 57 0.72 -1.93 -7.34
CA LEU A 57 -0.05 -0.70 -7.11
C LEU A 57 0.56 0.53 -7.79
N ASP A 58 1.89 0.66 -7.79
CA ASP A 58 2.60 1.79 -8.40
C ASP A 58 2.62 1.74 -9.94
N ALA A 59 2.06 0.70 -10.56
CA ALA A 59 1.94 0.58 -12.01
C ALA A 59 0.50 0.79 -12.54
N LEU A 60 -0.50 0.93 -11.65
CA LEU A 60 -1.90 1.08 -12.06
C LEU A 60 -2.17 2.46 -12.65
N ALA A 61 -2.68 2.51 -13.89
CA ALA A 61 -3.24 3.73 -14.44
C ALA A 61 -4.58 4.07 -13.76
N VAL A 62 -5.05 5.30 -13.95
CA VAL A 62 -6.35 5.71 -13.40
C VAL A 62 -7.46 4.89 -14.06
N GLY A 63 -8.29 4.25 -13.23
CA GLY A 63 -9.34 3.33 -13.66
C GLY A 63 -8.92 1.86 -13.66
N ASP A 64 -7.61 1.56 -13.62
CA ASP A 64 -7.13 0.18 -13.52
C ASP A 64 -7.36 -0.38 -12.11
N GLU A 65 -7.45 -1.70 -12.02
CA GLU A 65 -7.62 -2.44 -10.79
C GLU A 65 -6.67 -3.62 -10.70
N THR A 66 -6.28 -3.99 -9.48
CA THR A 66 -5.62 -5.28 -9.19
C THR A 66 -6.42 -6.05 -8.16
N GLU A 67 -6.40 -7.38 -8.26
CA GLU A 67 -6.84 -8.25 -7.19
C GLU A 67 -5.79 -8.28 -6.06
N ALA A 68 -6.28 -8.34 -4.82
CA ALA A 68 -5.48 -8.44 -3.61
C ALA A 68 -6.04 -9.52 -2.67
N THR A 69 -5.24 -10.55 -2.41
CA THR A 69 -5.57 -11.65 -1.50
C THR A 69 -4.92 -11.39 -0.13
N PRO A 70 -5.67 -11.33 0.99
CA PRO A 70 -5.10 -11.11 2.30
C PRO A 70 -4.23 -12.30 2.73
N LEU A 71 -3.07 -11.99 3.30
CA LEU A 71 -2.14 -12.96 3.86
C LEU A 71 -2.04 -12.82 5.39
N PRO A 72 -1.50 -13.83 6.09
CA PRO A 72 -1.18 -13.69 7.50
C PRO A 72 -0.30 -12.45 7.76
N PRO A 73 -0.47 -11.77 8.92
CA PRO A 73 0.32 -10.59 9.22
C PRO A 73 1.83 -10.84 9.20
N HIS A 74 2.57 -9.97 8.52
CA HIS A 74 4.02 -10.07 8.43
C HIS A 74 4.72 -9.33 9.57
N ARG A 75 5.97 -9.70 9.87
CA ARG A 75 6.78 -9.00 10.88
C ARG A 75 7.17 -7.62 10.38
N SER A 76 7.16 -6.63 11.26
CA SER A 76 7.57 -5.23 10.99
C SER A 76 8.87 -5.10 10.21
N ARG A 77 9.87 -5.92 10.53
CA ARG A 77 11.18 -5.92 9.85
C ARG A 77 11.09 -6.03 8.31
N TYR A 78 10.01 -6.57 7.76
CA TYR A 78 9.83 -6.70 6.31
C TYR A 78 9.59 -5.38 5.59
N LEU A 79 9.33 -4.27 6.30
CA LEU A 79 9.37 -2.93 5.72
C LEU A 79 10.76 -2.63 5.11
N ASP A 80 11.81 -3.07 5.81
CA ASP A 80 13.20 -2.77 5.47
C ASP A 80 13.98 -3.97 4.90
N TYR A 81 13.48 -5.19 5.11
CA TYR A 81 14.15 -6.42 4.72
C TYR A 81 14.13 -6.71 3.22
N GLU A 82 15.27 -7.15 2.70
CA GLU A 82 15.42 -7.80 1.40
C GLU A 82 16.27 -9.06 1.58
N GLY A 83 16.03 -10.07 0.76
CA GLY A 83 16.80 -11.32 0.77
C GLY A 83 15.96 -12.57 1.00
N PRO A 84 16.61 -13.69 1.35
CA PRO A 84 15.97 -15.01 1.43
C PRO A 84 14.89 -15.11 2.50
N VAL A 85 13.74 -15.68 2.13
CA VAL A 85 12.68 -16.04 3.07
C VAL A 85 12.98 -17.43 3.64
N SER A 86 12.90 -17.56 4.96
CA SER A 86 13.18 -18.82 5.67
C SER A 86 12.37 -20.00 5.14
N ASP A 87 12.88 -21.21 5.33
CA ASP A 87 12.25 -22.48 4.94
C ASP A 87 12.07 -22.67 3.43
N GLY A 88 13.01 -22.12 2.64
CA GLY A 88 13.01 -22.27 1.18
C GLY A 88 11.83 -21.58 0.50
N ARG A 89 11.26 -20.55 1.13
CA ARG A 89 10.06 -19.86 0.62
C ARG A 89 10.35 -18.81 -0.45
N GLY A 90 11.59 -18.73 -0.93
CA GLY A 90 12.01 -17.80 -1.98
C GLY A 90 12.81 -16.63 -1.46
N THR A 91 12.79 -15.53 -2.18
CA THR A 91 13.52 -14.28 -1.89
C THR A 91 12.59 -13.09 -2.10
N VAL A 92 12.71 -12.08 -1.23
CA VAL A 92 12.00 -10.81 -1.40
C VAL A 92 12.96 -9.69 -1.77
N ARG A 93 12.53 -8.80 -2.67
CA ARG A 93 13.23 -7.57 -3.04
C ARG A 93 12.24 -6.41 -3.04
N ARG A 94 12.63 -5.25 -2.53
CA ARG A 94 11.79 -4.05 -2.55
C ARG A 94 11.62 -3.55 -3.98
N LEU A 95 10.37 -3.29 -4.35
CA LEU A 95 10.00 -2.60 -5.58
C LEU A 95 9.81 -1.10 -5.32
N ALA A 96 9.08 -0.78 -4.25
CA ALA A 96 8.73 0.59 -3.86
C ALA A 96 8.35 0.62 -2.38
N ALA A 97 8.30 1.81 -1.80
CA ALA A 97 7.85 2.04 -0.44
C ALA A 97 7.18 3.41 -0.31
N GLY A 98 6.43 3.62 0.76
CA GLY A 98 5.71 4.86 0.98
C GLY A 98 5.05 4.96 2.33
N MET A 99 4.16 5.95 2.43
CA MET A 99 3.35 6.25 3.60
C MET A 99 1.87 6.14 3.24
N LEU A 100 1.12 5.38 4.03
CA LEU A 100 -0.34 5.38 4.07
C LEU A 100 -0.77 6.60 4.88
N ILE A 101 -1.31 7.60 4.19
CA ILE A 101 -1.65 8.92 4.76
C ILE A 101 -3.04 8.88 5.40
N ASP A 102 -3.98 8.18 4.76
CA ASP A 102 -5.38 8.14 5.16
C ASP A 102 -5.98 6.79 4.76
N ALA A 103 -6.63 6.13 5.73
CA ALA A 103 -7.33 4.86 5.56
C ALA A 103 -8.15 4.52 6.82
N PRO A 104 -9.26 3.77 6.69
CA PRO A 104 -9.83 3.06 7.83
C PRO A 104 -8.87 1.97 8.30
N LEU A 105 -8.75 1.80 9.62
CA LEU A 105 -7.86 0.81 10.23
C LEU A 105 -8.60 -0.14 11.17
N PRO A 106 -8.33 -1.46 11.09
CA PRO A 106 -7.54 -2.12 10.05
C PRO A 106 -8.14 -1.89 8.65
N ILE A 107 -7.30 -1.90 7.61
CA ILE A 107 -7.77 -1.72 6.22
C ILE A 107 -8.80 -2.81 5.96
N SER A 108 -10.04 -2.35 5.78
CA SER A 108 -11.24 -3.16 5.63
C SER A 108 -12.14 -2.63 4.51
N GLY A 109 -11.57 -1.83 3.60
CA GLY A 109 -12.22 -1.23 2.45
C GLY A 109 -12.14 0.29 2.49
N GLY A 110 -12.82 0.95 1.55
CA GLY A 110 -12.89 2.41 1.51
C GLY A 110 -11.75 3.04 0.73
N ILE A 111 -11.52 4.33 0.98
CA ILE A 111 -10.50 5.11 0.28
C ILE A 111 -9.20 5.08 1.06
N LEU A 112 -8.13 4.78 0.35
CA LEU A 112 -6.76 4.78 0.84
C LEU A 112 -5.99 5.87 0.09
N ARG A 113 -5.19 6.65 0.82
CA ARG A 113 -4.25 7.61 0.22
C ARG A 113 -2.83 7.19 0.52
N LEU A 114 -2.09 6.92 -0.53
CA LEU A 114 -0.69 6.49 -0.48
C LEU A 114 0.18 7.66 -0.92
N ARG A 115 1.30 7.89 -0.26
CA ARG A 115 2.39 8.75 -0.75
C ARG A 115 3.63 7.89 -0.95
N TRP A 116 4.18 7.90 -2.16
CA TRP A 116 5.34 7.10 -2.51
C TRP A 116 6.63 7.82 -2.11
N THR A 117 7.51 7.12 -1.40
CA THR A 117 8.80 7.65 -0.92
C THR A 117 10.00 6.98 -1.57
N SER A 118 9.79 5.85 -2.25
CA SER A 118 10.79 5.21 -3.12
C SER A 118 10.10 4.45 -4.26
N GLY A 119 10.85 4.14 -5.32
CA GLY A 119 10.35 3.48 -6.53
C GLY A 119 10.02 4.47 -7.66
N PRO A 120 9.43 3.99 -8.77
CA PRO A 120 9.15 4.80 -9.96
C PRO A 120 8.29 6.04 -9.70
N GLU A 121 7.35 5.94 -8.76
CA GLU A 121 6.36 6.98 -8.48
C GLU A 121 6.72 7.87 -7.29
N THR A 122 8.01 7.89 -6.90
CA THR A 122 8.51 8.69 -5.76
C THR A 122 8.05 10.14 -5.82
N GLY A 123 7.55 10.65 -4.69
CA GLY A 123 7.04 12.02 -4.55
C GLY A 123 5.57 12.18 -4.91
N ARG A 124 4.98 11.21 -5.63
CA ARG A 124 3.56 11.24 -5.98
C ARG A 124 2.69 10.64 -4.90
N SER A 125 1.43 11.03 -4.90
CA SER A 125 0.36 10.46 -4.11
C SER A 125 -0.62 9.70 -5.01
N GLN A 126 -1.09 8.56 -4.55
CA GLN A 126 -2.06 7.72 -5.22
C GLN A 126 -3.31 7.57 -4.36
N ARG A 127 -4.48 7.69 -4.99
CA ARG A 127 -5.77 7.45 -4.35
C ARG A 127 -6.30 6.09 -4.82
N ILE A 128 -6.41 5.15 -3.88
CA ILE A 128 -6.90 3.80 -4.13
C ILE A 128 -8.27 3.63 -3.47
N ARG A 129 -9.23 3.03 -4.17
CA ARG A 129 -10.43 2.48 -3.54
C ARG A 129 -10.25 0.99 -3.32
N ALA A 130 -10.26 0.58 -2.06
CA ALA A 130 -10.29 -0.82 -1.67
C ALA A 130 -11.74 -1.29 -1.55
N ILE A 131 -12.10 -2.29 -2.34
CA ILE A 131 -13.43 -2.89 -2.38
C ILE A 131 -13.28 -4.35 -2.02
N ARG A 132 -13.98 -4.81 -0.98
CA ARG A 132 -14.04 -6.25 -0.69
C ARG A 132 -14.87 -6.91 -1.79
N HIS A 133 -14.28 -7.86 -2.51
CA HIS A 133 -14.97 -8.62 -3.55
C HIS A 133 -15.65 -9.85 -2.94
N ASP A 134 -14.94 -10.58 -2.09
CA ASP A 134 -15.45 -11.72 -1.32
C ASP A 134 -14.67 -11.86 0.03
N PRO A 135 -14.90 -12.90 0.86
CA PRO A 135 -14.16 -13.06 2.11
C PRO A 135 -12.64 -13.18 1.93
N GLU A 136 -12.18 -13.67 0.78
CA GLU A 136 -10.80 -14.03 0.48
C GLU A 136 -10.13 -13.07 -0.51
N SER A 137 -10.85 -12.14 -1.13
CA SER A 137 -10.28 -11.23 -2.12
C SER A 137 -10.80 -9.79 -2.04
N TRP A 138 -9.94 -8.88 -2.48
CA TRP A 138 -10.21 -7.45 -2.61
C TRP A 138 -9.89 -7.00 -4.03
N LYS A 139 -10.58 -5.97 -4.49
CA LYS A 139 -10.18 -5.16 -5.63
C LYS A 139 -9.61 -3.84 -5.14
N LEU A 140 -8.42 -3.49 -5.62
CA LEU A 140 -7.77 -2.21 -5.39
C LEU A 140 -7.82 -1.41 -6.68
N VAL A 141 -8.69 -0.41 -6.72
CA VAL A 141 -8.92 0.42 -7.92
C VAL A 141 -8.16 1.72 -7.79
N CYS A 142 -7.36 2.07 -8.79
CA CYS A 142 -6.69 3.36 -8.86
C CYS A 142 -7.68 4.44 -9.28
N GLU A 143 -8.03 5.34 -8.36
CA GLU A 143 -8.98 6.43 -8.63
C GLU A 143 -8.30 7.75 -9.02
N GLY A 144 -6.98 7.83 -8.90
CA GLY A 144 -6.26 9.05 -9.23
C GLY A 144 -4.84 9.10 -8.71
N TRP A 145 -4.08 9.98 -9.34
CA TRP A 145 -2.73 10.35 -8.94
C TRP A 145 -2.67 11.87 -8.73
N SER A 146 -1.85 12.31 -7.78
CA SER A 146 -1.54 13.72 -7.56
C SER A 146 -0.07 13.86 -7.12
N GLY A 147 0.49 15.06 -7.21
CA GLY A 147 1.92 15.31 -6.94
C GLY A 147 2.59 15.99 -8.11
#